data_AF-A0A3N5IBM5-F1
#
_entry.id   AF-A0A3N5IBM5-F1
#
_cell.length_a   1.000
_cell.length_b   1.000
_cell.length_c   1.000
_cell.angle_alpha   90.00
_cell.angle_beta   90.00
_cell.angle_gamma   90.00
#
_symmetry.space_group_name_H-M   'P 1'
#
loop_
_entity.id
_entity.type
_entity.pdbx_description
1 polymer ?
#
loop_
_entity_poly.entity_id
_entity_poly.type
_entity_poly.pdbx_seq_one_letter_code
_entity_poly.pdbx_strand_id
1 'polypeptide(L)' 'LWSTEAVAKAAGIDVFASGGVGSLDDIRQLATVPELAGVIVGRALYSGAVDLGAALAAVR' A
#
# COMPACT_ATOMS: atom_id res chain seq x y z
N LEU A 1 -6.36 -3.12 7.41
CA LEU A 1 -4.95 -3.58 7.47
C LEU A 1 -4.77 -4.98 8.05
N TRP A 2 -5.54 -5.38 9.06
CA TRP A 2 -5.41 -6.73 9.69
C TRP A 2 -5.48 -7.89 8.68
N SER A 3 -6.31 -7.78 7.64
CA SER A 3 -6.41 -8.83 6.61
C SER A 3 -5.19 -8.90 5.70
N THR A 4 -4.53 -7.78 5.39
CA THR A 4 -3.41 -7.75 4.42
C THR A 4 -2.14 -8.30 5.07
N GLU A 5 -1.84 -7.87 6.29
CA GLU A 5 -0.69 -8.38 7.06
C GLU A 5 -0.84 -9.88 7.36
N ALA A 6 -2.04 -10.33 7.74
CA ALA A 6 -2.31 -11.75 7.98
C ALA A 6 -2.09 -12.60 6.71
N VAL A 7 -2.55 -12.13 5.55
CA VAL A 7 -2.34 -12.80 4.27
C VAL A 7 -0.85 -12.82 3.91
N ALA A 8 -0.14 -11.70 4.06
CA ALA A 8 1.27 -11.61 3.74
C ALA A 8 2.13 -12.57 4.61
N LYS A 9 1.86 -12.62 5.92
CA LYS A 9 2.51 -13.57 6.84
C LYS A 9 2.22 -15.03 6.50
N ALA A 10 0.99 -15.35 6.13
CA ALA A 10 0.60 -16.72 5.79
C ALA A 10 1.15 -17.17 4.44
N ALA A 11 1.32 -16.27 3.48
CA ALA A 11 1.81 -16.58 2.14
C ALA A 11 3.29 -17.03 2.15
N GLY A 12 4.09 -16.50 3.08
CA GLY A 12 5.52 -16.82 3.17
C GLY A 12 6.34 -16.37 1.95
N ILE A 13 5.77 -15.49 1.13
CA ILE A 13 6.37 -14.85 -0.04
C ILE A 13 6.01 -13.37 -0.01
N ASP A 14 6.80 -12.57 -0.73
CA ASP A 14 6.48 -11.16 -0.92
C ASP A 14 5.15 -10.98 -1.64
N VAL A 15 4.29 -10.11 -1.11
CA VAL A 15 2.98 -9.81 -1.72
C VAL A 15 2.79 -8.32 -1.96
N PHE A 16 1.92 -7.99 -2.92
CA PHE A 16 1.52 -6.61 -3.21
C PHE A 16 0.10 -6.35 -2.70
N ALA A 17 -0.10 -5.24 -2.00
CA ALA A 17 -1.44 -4.79 -1.62
C ALA A 17 -2.07 -3.94 -2.74
N SER A 18 -3.17 -4.39 -3.36
CA SER A 18 -3.80 -3.66 -4.49
C SER A 18 -5.18 -3.06 -4.21
N GLY A 19 -5.85 -3.48 -3.14
CA GLY A 19 -7.23 -3.08 -2.84
C GLY A 19 -7.31 -2.01 -1.76
N GLY A 20 -8.09 -0.95 -2.02
CA GLY A 20 -8.51 0.01 -0.99
C GLY A 20 -7.52 1.10 -0.62
N VAL A 21 -6.43 1.28 -1.37
CA VAL A 21 -5.47 2.38 -1.14
C VAL A 21 -6.05 3.69 -1.67
N GLY A 22 -6.53 4.54 -0.76
CA GLY A 22 -7.25 5.78 -1.09
C GLY A 22 -6.56 7.06 -0.65
N SER A 23 -5.55 6.96 0.21
CA SER A 23 -4.89 8.11 0.84
C SER A 23 -3.40 7.87 1.06
N LEU A 24 -2.66 8.95 1.37
CA LEU A 24 -1.27 8.85 1.80
C LEU A 24 -1.12 8.11 3.14
N ASP A 25 -2.14 8.14 3.99
CA ASP A 25 -2.12 7.44 5.27
C ASP A 25 -2.18 5.92 5.06
N ASP A 26 -3.05 5.45 4.16
CA ASP A 26 -3.10 4.04 3.76
C ASP A 26 -1.73 3.56 3.28
N ILE A 27 -1.04 4.37 2.45
CA ILE A 27 0.29 4.05 1.93
C ILE A 27 1.32 3.96 3.04
N ARG A 28 1.35 4.93 3.98
CA ARG A 28 2.27 4.90 5.12
C ARG A 28 2.04 3.69 6.01
N GLN A 29 0.78 3.36 6.29
CA GLN A 29 0.46 2.19 7.10
C GLN A 29 0.81 0.88 6.40
N LEU A 30 0.63 0.78 5.07
CA LEU A 30 1.06 -0.41 4.33
C LEU A 30 2.59 -0.51 4.25
N ALA A 31 3.31 0.62 4.19
CA ALA A 31 4.77 0.65 4.20
C ALA A 31 5.38 0.15 5.51
N THR A 32 4.62 0.06 6.61
CA THR A 32 5.11 -0.54 7.87
C THR A 32 5.00 -2.06 7.91
N VAL A 33 4.38 -2.69 6.92
CA VAL A 33 4.21 -4.16 6.86
C VAL A 33 5.42 -4.79 6.18
N PRO A 34 6.27 -5.54 6.89
CA PRO A 34 7.53 -6.07 6.35
C PRO A 34 7.35 -7.04 5.18
N GLU A 35 6.25 -7.80 5.17
CA GLU A 35 5.97 -8.84 4.18
C GLU A 35 5.37 -8.28 2.86
N LEU A 36 5.17 -6.96 2.77
CA LEU A 36 4.73 -6.31 1.53
C LEU A 36 5.92 -5.84 0.69
N ALA A 37 5.98 -6.32 -0.56
CA ALA A 37 6.91 -5.77 -1.56
C ALA A 37 6.46 -4.40 -2.10
N GLY A 38 5.18 -4.05 -1.90
CA GLY A 38 4.67 -2.74 -2.28
C GLY A 38 3.15 -2.67 -2.36
N VAL A 39 2.68 -1.55 -2.89
CA VAL A 39 1.25 -1.25 -3.06
C VAL A 39 0.94 -0.90 -4.51
N ILE A 40 -0.23 -1.33 -4.98
CA ILE A 40 -0.77 -0.97 -6.29
C ILE A 40 -1.87 0.06 -6.06
N VAL A 41 -1.64 1.30 -6.48
CA VAL A 41 -2.62 2.37 -6.36
C VAL A 41 -3.31 2.57 -7.70
N GLY A 42 -4.61 2.27 -7.75
CA GLY A 42 -5.42 2.37 -8.98
C GLY A 42 -6.19 3.69 -9.04
N ARG A 43 -7.51 3.59 -8.83
CA ARG A 43 -8.47 4.70 -8.95
C ARG A 43 -8.02 5.98 -8.22
N ALA A 44 -7.41 5.86 -7.04
CA ALA A 44 -7.00 7.01 -6.24
C ALA A 44 -5.91 7.87 -6.91
N LEU A 45 -5.02 7.26 -7.72
CA LEU A 45 -4.10 8.03 -8.57
C LEU A 45 -4.86 8.74 -9.68
N TYR A 46 -5.72 8.02 -10.41
CA TYR A 46 -6.45 8.59 -11.54
C TYR A 46 -7.43 9.70 -11.15
N SER A 47 -8.03 9.61 -9.96
CA SER A 47 -8.96 10.61 -9.44
C SER A 47 -8.27 11.78 -8.74
N GLY A 48 -6.94 11.76 -8.58
CA GLY A 48 -6.18 12.76 -7.83
C GLY A 48 -6.39 12.72 -6.30
N ALA A 49 -7.00 11.66 -5.77
CA ALA A 49 -7.13 11.48 -4.32
C ALA A 49 -5.76 11.19 -3.67
N VAL A 50 -4.86 10.58 -4.45
CA VAL A 50 -3.45 10.39 -4.13
C VAL A 50 -2.62 11.04 -5.22
N ASP A 51 -1.71 11.93 -4.83
CA ASP A 51 -0.66 12.44 -5.72
C ASP A 51 0.52 11.46 -5.74
N LEU A 52 1.04 11.16 -6.93
CA LEU A 52 2.15 10.21 -7.11
C LEU A 52 3.44 10.71 -6.45
N GLY A 53 3.75 12.00 -6.58
CA GLY A 53 4.95 12.59 -6.00
C GLY A 53 4.93 12.53 -4.46
N ALA A 54 3.79 12.91 -3.88
CA ALA A 54 3.55 12.83 -2.45
C ALA A 54 3.58 11.38 -1.93
N ALA A 55 3.05 10.42 -2.69
CA ALA A 55 3.10 9.00 -2.34
C ALA A 55 4.54 8.49 -2.27
N LEU A 56 5.37 8.78 -3.29
CA LEU A 56 6.78 8.39 -3.32
C LEU A 56 7.60 9.07 -2.21
N ALA A 57 7.30 10.34 -1.90
CA ALA A 57 7.97 11.06 -0.82
C ALA A 57 7.57 10.54 0.57
N ALA A 58 6.37 10.00 0.73
CA ALA A 58 5.87 9.49 2.02
C ALA A 58 6.49 8.16 2.46
N VAL A 59 7.18 7.45 1.56
CA VAL A 59 7.76 6.11 1.79
C VAL A 59 9.26 6.02 1.49
N ARG A 60 9.91 7.17 1.25
CA ARG A 60 11.38 7.28 1.20
C ARG A 60 11.95 7.33 2.60
#